data_AF-A0A8T3QMD0-F1
#
_entry.id   AF-A0A8T3QMD0-F1
#
_cell.length_a   1.000
_cell.length_b   1.000
_cell.length_c   1.000
_cell.angle_alpha   90.00
_cell.angle_beta   90.00
_cell.angle_gamma   90.00
#
_symmetry.space_group_name_H-M   'P 1'
#
loop_
_entity.id
_entity.type
_entity.pdbx_description
1 polymer ?
#
loop_
_entity_poly.entity_id
_entity_poly.type
_entity_poly.pdbx_seq_one_letter_code
_entity_poly.pdbx_strand_id
1 'polypeptide(L)'
;MIRVFLGTALTGAFVLGLGLIALAAGGSRSLNAYLTLSTLLFAIGMFGFLARRNAISMLMSIELMLNAVNLSIIAFASFAADNNAAFRAEGSVIALMVMGVAAGEATVGLSIIMAIYRNKKTPLVDEYDAMSQ
;
A
#
# COMPACT_ATOMS: atom_id res chain seq x y z
N MET A 1 -9.67 -28.53 -23.80
CA MET A 1 -10.89 -27.75 -23.47
C MET A 1 -11.53 -28.14 -22.12
N ILE A 2 -10.76 -28.61 -21.12
CA ILE A 2 -11.26 -28.99 -19.78
C ILE A 2 -10.61 -28.16 -18.64
N ARG A 3 -9.56 -27.37 -18.94
CA ARG A 3 -8.83 -26.57 -17.94
C ARG A 3 -9.30 -25.11 -17.79
N VAL A 4 -10.24 -24.63 -18.60
CA VAL A 4 -10.78 -23.26 -18.49
C VAL A 4 -11.98 -23.20 -17.52
N PHE A 5 -12.72 -24.29 -17.34
CA PHE A 5 -13.88 -24.33 -16.45
C PHE A 5 -13.53 -24.53 -14.96
N LEU A 6 -12.34 -25.07 -14.66
CA LEU A 6 -11.87 -25.26 -13.28
C LEU A 6 -11.28 -23.97 -12.67
N GLY A 7 -10.80 -23.04 -13.51
CA GLY A 7 -10.25 -21.76 -13.07
C GLY A 7 -11.32 -20.77 -12.61
N THR A 8 -12.45 -20.68 -13.31
CA THR A 8 -13.55 -19.76 -12.97
C THR A 8 -14.32 -20.21 -11.72
N ALA A 9 -14.43 -21.52 -11.48
CA ALA A 9 -15.06 -22.07 -10.27
C ALA A 9 -14.25 -21.81 -9.00
N LEU A 10 -12.90 -21.85 -9.08
CA LEU A 10 -12.03 -21.53 -7.93
C LEU A 10 -12.06 -20.05 -7.58
N THR A 11 -12.07 -19.16 -8.58
CA THR A 11 -12.20 -17.71 -8.35
C THR A 11 -13.56 -17.38 -7.74
N GLY A 12 -14.64 -18.03 -8.20
CA GLY A 12 -15.99 -17.85 -7.64
C GLY A 12 -16.12 -18.36 -6.19
N ALA A 13 -15.55 -19.53 -5.87
CA ALA A 13 -15.55 -20.08 -4.52
C ALA A 13 -14.71 -19.27 -3.53
N PHE A 14 -13.59 -18.68 -3.98
CA PHE A 14 -12.76 -17.79 -3.15
C PHE A 14 -13.48 -16.46 -2.86
N VAL A 15 -14.18 -15.89 -3.85
CA VAL A 15 -14.98 -14.65 -3.69
C VAL A 15 -16.21 -14.89 -2.82
N LEU A 16 -16.90 -16.03 -2.98
CA LEU A 16 -18.01 -16.43 -2.10
C LEU A 16 -17.54 -16.74 -0.67
N GLY A 17 -16.35 -17.34 -0.50
CA GLY A 17 -15.75 -17.61 0.81
C GLY A 17 -15.37 -16.34 1.57
N LEU A 18 -14.80 -15.35 0.87
CA LEU A 18 -14.57 -14.00 1.42
C LEU A 18 -15.88 -13.27 1.75
N GLY A 19 -16.89 -13.39 0.89
CA GLY A 19 -18.22 -12.84 1.14
C GLY A 19 -18.92 -13.45 2.37
N LEU A 20 -18.73 -14.75 2.61
CA LEU A 20 -19.30 -15.46 3.76
C LEU A 20 -18.56 -15.15 5.07
N ILE A 21 -17.22 -14.98 5.04
CA ILE A 21 -16.45 -14.49 6.19
C ILE A 21 -16.85 -13.05 6.53
N ALA A 22 -17.07 -12.19 5.53
CA ALA A 22 -17.53 -10.81 5.73
C ALA A 22 -18.97 -10.70 6.25
N LEU A 23 -19.82 -11.71 6.01
CA LEU A 23 -21.19 -11.79 6.52
C LEU A 23 -21.26 -12.43 7.91
N ALA A 24 -20.37 -13.39 8.23
CA ALA A 24 -20.33 -14.11 9.50
C ALA A 24 -19.56 -13.37 10.60
N ALA A 25 -18.53 -12.59 10.24
CA ALA A 25 -17.99 -11.58 11.14
C ALA A 25 -18.98 -10.43 11.15
N GLY A 26 -19.77 -10.26 12.21
CA GLY A 26 -20.69 -9.14 12.38
C GLY A 26 -19.95 -7.81 12.18
N GLY A 27 -19.92 -7.35 10.93
CA GLY A 27 -19.07 -6.25 10.49
C GLY A 27 -19.71 -4.94 10.90
N SER A 28 -19.56 -4.59 12.19
CA SER A 28 -19.75 -3.21 12.60
C SER A 28 -18.78 -2.38 11.75
N ARG A 29 -19.32 -1.69 10.74
CA ARG A 29 -18.61 -0.69 9.95
C ARG A 29 -18.18 0.38 10.93
N SER A 30 -17.00 0.21 11.51
CA SER A 30 -16.46 1.06 12.55
C SER A 30 -15.28 1.79 11.97
N LEU A 31 -15.40 3.12 11.86
CA LEU A 31 -14.30 3.99 11.43
C LEU A 31 -13.04 3.73 12.25
N ASN A 32 -13.17 3.51 13.55
CA ASN A 32 -12.06 3.22 14.45
C ASN A 32 -11.26 1.97 14.03
N ALA A 33 -11.93 0.94 13.49
CA ALA A 33 -11.24 -0.28 13.05
C ALA A 33 -10.34 0.00 11.83
N TYR A 34 -10.84 0.76 10.86
CA TYR A 34 -10.06 1.14 9.67
C TYR A 34 -8.90 2.09 10.02
N LEU A 35 -9.12 3.04 10.92
CA LEU A 35 -8.06 3.94 11.38
C LEU A 35 -6.97 3.19 12.15
N THR A 36 -7.37 2.28 13.06
CA THR A 36 -6.42 1.43 13.79
C THR A 36 -5.57 0.59 12.82
N LEU A 37 -6.20 -0.03 11.82
CA LEU A 37 -5.49 -0.80 10.79
C LEU A 37 -4.52 0.08 9.99
N SER A 38 -4.95 1.27 9.55
CA SER A 38 -4.09 2.23 8.85
C SER A 38 -2.89 2.63 9.71
N THR A 39 -3.08 2.97 10.98
CA THR A 39 -1.97 3.32 11.89
C THR A 39 -1.00 2.15 12.08
N LEU A 40 -1.50 0.92 12.21
CA LEU A 40 -0.65 -0.27 12.32
C LEU A 40 0.17 -0.51 11.04
N LEU A 41 -0.46 -0.41 9.87
CA LEU A 41 0.25 -0.55 8.59
C LEU A 41 1.31 0.54 8.40
N PHE A 42 0.99 1.78 8.77
CA PHE A 42 1.94 2.89 8.73
C PHE A 42 3.13 2.64 9.68
N ALA A 43 2.87 2.17 10.90
CA ALA A 43 3.91 1.85 11.88
C ALA A 43 4.81 0.70 11.40
N ILE A 44 4.25 -0.34 10.77
CA ILE A 44 5.01 -1.43 10.15
C ILE A 44 5.88 -0.91 9.01
N GLY A 45 5.33 -0.03 8.17
CA GLY A 45 6.07 0.62 7.09
C GLY A 45 7.22 1.48 7.63
N MET A 46 6.97 2.28 8.66
CA MET A 46 7.98 3.10 9.33
C MET A 46 9.08 2.24 9.96
N PHE A 47 8.72 1.17 10.66
CA PHE A 47 9.69 0.22 11.20
C PHE A 47 10.51 -0.44 10.07
N GLY A 48 9.86 -0.84 8.98
CA GLY A 48 10.51 -1.38 7.80
C GLY A 48 11.50 -0.40 7.17
N PHE A 49 11.14 0.88 7.08
CA PHE A 49 12.03 1.91 6.55
C PHE A 49 13.28 2.08 7.40
N LEU A 50 13.14 2.14 8.74
CA LEU A 50 14.28 2.33 9.66
C LEU A 50 15.15 1.09 9.83
N ALA A 51 14.57 -0.11 9.77
CA ALA A 51 15.29 -1.36 10.04
C ALA A 51 16.05 -1.91 8.82
N ARG A 52 15.77 -1.43 7.60
CA ARG A 52 16.30 -2.01 6.37
C ARG A 52 17.51 -1.22 5.88
N ARG A 53 18.61 -1.93 5.63
CA ARG A 53 19.84 -1.39 5.03
C ARG A 53 19.84 -1.40 3.50
N ASN A 54 18.94 -2.16 2.88
CA ASN A 54 18.80 -2.24 1.43
C ASN A 54 17.87 -1.12 0.93
N ALA A 55 18.36 -0.30 0.01
CA ALA A 55 17.62 0.82 -0.59
C ALA A 55 16.28 0.38 -1.22
N ILE A 56 16.24 -0.79 -1.87
CA ILE A 56 15.01 -1.31 -2.50
C ILE A 56 13.98 -1.68 -1.42
N SER A 57 14.42 -2.27 -0.32
CA SER A 57 13.54 -2.61 0.80
C SER A 57 13.03 -1.36 1.53
N MET A 58 13.81 -0.28 1.56
CA MET A 58 13.35 1.01 2.06
C MET A 58 12.26 1.62 1.17
N LEU A 59 12.42 1.60 -0.17
CA LEU A 59 11.37 2.06 -1.09
C LEU A 59 10.06 1.26 -0.92
N MET A 60 10.12 -0.06 -0.83
CA MET A 60 8.92 -0.88 -0.57
C MET A 60 8.26 -0.55 0.78
N SER A 61 9.03 -0.13 1.78
CA SER A 61 8.48 0.27 3.08
C SER A 61 7.76 1.62 2.98
N ILE A 62 8.27 2.56 2.17
CA ILE A 62 7.62 3.84 1.88
C ILE A 62 6.29 3.61 1.14
N GLU A 63 6.26 2.72 0.14
CA GLU A 63 5.03 2.33 -0.55
C GLU A 63 3.96 1.80 0.40
N LEU A 64 4.37 0.98 1.39
CA LEU A 64 3.47 0.49 2.43
C LEU A 64 2.90 1.63 3.30
N MET A 65 3.74 2.62 3.65
CA MET A 65 3.31 3.81 4.40
C MET A 65 2.32 4.66 3.60
N LEU A 66 2.58 4.90 2.30
CA LEU A 66 1.66 5.64 1.41
C LEU A 66 0.33 4.90 1.23
N ASN A 67 0.35 3.56 1.16
CA ASN A 67 -0.87 2.76 1.11
C ASN A 67 -1.68 2.84 2.40
N ALA A 68 -1.02 2.91 3.57
CA ALA A 68 -1.69 3.13 4.84
C ALA A 68 -2.39 4.49 4.91
N VAL A 69 -1.77 5.54 4.38
CA VAL A 69 -2.37 6.88 4.26
C VAL A 69 -3.58 6.86 3.31
N ASN A 70 -3.48 6.15 2.17
CA ASN A 70 -4.63 5.97 1.28
C ASN A 70 -5.81 5.27 1.95
N LEU A 71 -5.53 4.28 2.81
CA LEU A 71 -6.57 3.60 3.58
C LEU A 71 -7.29 4.56 4.55
N SER A 72 -6.58 5.44 5.25
CA SER A 72 -7.22 6.40 6.16
C SER A 72 -8.06 7.43 5.40
N ILE A 73 -7.58 7.93 4.26
CA ILE A 73 -8.33 8.84 3.37
C ILE A 73 -9.65 8.20 2.92
N ILE A 74 -9.58 6.98 2.37
CA ILE A 74 -10.78 6.28 1.88
C ILE A 74 -11.73 5.94 3.04
N ALA A 75 -11.21 5.59 4.22
CA ALA A 75 -12.02 5.35 5.40
C ALA A 75 -12.78 6.63 5.82
N PHE A 76 -12.10 7.76 5.98
CA PHE A 76 -12.76 9.03 6.30
C PHE A 76 -13.79 9.42 5.24
N ALA A 77 -13.45 9.32 3.96
CA ALA A 77 -14.38 9.62 2.88
C ALA A 77 -15.60 8.68 2.84
N SER A 78 -15.45 7.42 3.25
CA SER A 78 -16.55 6.45 3.25
C SER A 78 -17.48 6.63 4.46
N PHE A 79 -16.94 7.01 5.62
CA PHE A 79 -17.70 7.12 6.87
C PHE A 79 -18.25 8.53 7.17
N ALA A 80 -17.60 9.59 6.68
CA ALA A 80 -18.09 10.95 6.88
C ALA A 80 -19.19 11.35 5.88
N ALA A 81 -19.44 10.53 4.86
CA ALA A 81 -20.25 10.87 3.71
C ALA A 81 -21.67 10.30 3.74
N ASP A 82 -22.27 10.13 4.92
CA ASP A 82 -23.57 9.48 5.11
C ASP A 82 -24.68 10.01 4.19
N ASN A 83 -24.56 11.22 3.61
CA ASN A 83 -25.50 11.77 2.63
C ASN A 83 -24.87 12.49 1.42
N ASN A 84 -23.55 12.44 1.22
CA ASN A 84 -22.87 13.18 0.14
C ASN A 84 -22.05 12.28 -0.77
N ALA A 85 -22.65 11.84 -1.88
CA ALA A 85 -21.99 11.01 -2.88
C ALA A 85 -20.78 11.70 -3.54
N ALA A 86 -20.78 13.04 -3.65
CA ALA A 86 -19.65 13.78 -4.21
C ALA A 86 -18.43 13.70 -3.29
N PHE A 87 -18.62 13.83 -1.97
CA PHE A 87 -17.52 13.72 -0.99
C PHE A 87 -16.87 12.32 -0.99
N ARG A 88 -17.66 11.25 -1.20
CA ARG A 88 -17.12 9.88 -1.37
C ARG A 88 -16.23 9.77 -2.61
N ALA A 89 -16.66 10.39 -3.70
CA ALA A 89 -15.91 10.40 -4.96
C ALA A 89 -14.61 11.21 -4.81
N GLU A 90 -14.65 12.36 -4.13
CA GLU A 90 -13.47 13.18 -3.85
C GLU A 90 -12.39 12.41 -3.08
N GLY A 91 -12.76 11.66 -2.03
CA GLY A 91 -11.81 10.81 -1.30
C GLY A 91 -11.16 9.74 -2.17
N SER A 92 -11.95 9.13 -3.06
CA SER A 92 -11.44 8.14 -4.02
C SER A 92 -10.49 8.76 -5.05
N VAL A 93 -10.82 9.96 -5.54
CA VAL A 93 -9.97 10.70 -6.50
C VAL A 93 -8.64 11.10 -5.86
N ILE A 94 -8.66 11.58 -4.60
CA ILE A 94 -7.43 11.89 -3.86
C ILE A 94 -6.57 10.63 -3.70
N ALA A 95 -7.15 9.50 -3.32
CA ALA A 95 -6.40 8.25 -3.18
C ALA A 95 -5.76 7.80 -4.51
N LEU A 96 -6.48 7.96 -5.64
CA LEU A 96 -5.92 7.69 -6.97
C LEU A 96 -4.77 8.64 -7.33
N MET A 97 -4.86 9.91 -6.97
CA MET A 97 -3.76 10.86 -7.15
C MET A 97 -2.52 10.46 -6.34
N VAL A 98 -2.71 10.03 -5.09
CA VAL A 98 -1.60 9.53 -4.25
C VAL A 98 -0.98 8.27 -4.86
N MET A 99 -1.77 7.34 -5.42
CA MET A 99 -1.23 6.19 -6.17
C MET A 99 -0.40 6.62 -7.39
N GLY A 100 -0.84 7.66 -8.10
CA GLY A 100 -0.08 8.24 -9.21
C GLY A 100 1.26 8.84 -8.76
N VAL A 101 1.26 9.58 -7.64
CA VAL A 101 2.48 10.14 -7.03
C VAL A 101 3.41 9.03 -6.56
N ALA A 102 2.89 7.99 -5.90
CA ALA A 102 3.66 6.84 -5.44
C ALA A 102 4.35 6.12 -6.62
N ALA A 103 3.64 5.89 -7.72
CA ALA A 103 4.24 5.31 -8.93
C ALA A 103 5.40 6.18 -9.50
N GLY A 104 5.25 7.51 -9.44
CA GLY A 104 6.29 8.45 -9.82
C GLY A 104 7.51 8.38 -8.89
N GLU A 105 7.28 8.40 -7.58
CA GLU A 105 8.33 8.27 -6.56
C GLU A 105 9.10 6.95 -6.69
N ALA A 106 8.40 5.81 -6.80
CA ALA A 106 9.03 4.50 -6.97
C ALA A 106 9.90 4.44 -8.24
N THR A 107 9.45 5.04 -9.33
CA THR A 107 10.20 5.10 -10.60
C THR A 107 11.49 5.91 -10.44
N VAL A 108 11.38 7.11 -9.85
CA VAL A 108 12.53 7.97 -9.58
C VAL A 108 13.49 7.31 -8.60
N GLY A 109 12.99 6.78 -7.49
CA GLY A 109 13.78 6.10 -6.46
C GLY A 109 14.53 4.89 -7.03
N LEU A 110 13.85 4.03 -7.79
CA LEU A 110 14.50 2.88 -8.42
C LEU A 110 15.53 3.30 -9.46
N SER A 111 15.27 4.36 -10.23
CA SER A 111 16.23 4.87 -11.21
C SER A 111 17.55 5.33 -10.55
N ILE A 112 17.45 6.00 -9.40
CA ILE A 112 18.61 6.44 -8.61
C ILE A 112 19.37 5.23 -8.07
N ILE A 113 18.66 4.26 -7.49
CA ILE A 113 19.28 3.03 -6.97
C ILE A 113 20.02 2.29 -8.08
N MET A 114 19.43 2.18 -9.27
CA MET A 114 20.08 1.52 -10.42
C MET A 114 21.33 2.28 -10.90
N ALA A 115 21.28 3.61 -10.93
CA ALA A 115 22.44 4.43 -11.28
C ALA A 115 23.61 4.24 -10.30
N ILE A 116 23.30 4.12 -9.01
CA ILE A 116 24.31 3.87 -7.97
C ILE A 116 24.82 2.42 -8.07
N TYR A 117 23.92 1.44 -8.23
CA TYR A 117 24.26 0.02 -8.34
C TYR A 117 25.22 -0.24 -9.52
N ARG A 118 25.10 0.52 -10.62
CA ARG A 118 26.02 0.42 -11.76
C ARG A 118 27.48 0.72 -11.39
N ASN A 119 27.72 1.62 -10.43
CA ASN A 119 29.07 2.02 -10.03
C ASN A 119 29.57 1.29 -8.78
N LYS A 120 28.67 0.95 -7.85
CA LYS A 120 29.01 0.37 -6.54
C LYS A 120 28.73 -1.13 -6.43
N LYS A 121 27.97 -1.72 -7.38
CA LYS A 121 27.56 -3.14 -7.42
C LYS A 121 26.85 -3.66 -6.16
N THR A 122 26.41 -2.78 -5.27
CA THR A 122 25.69 -3.09 -4.03
C THR A 122 24.49 -2.15 -3.89
N PRO A 123 23.33 -2.59 -3.38
CA PRO A 123 22.19 -1.72 -3.07
C PRO A 123 22.13 -1.36 -1.57
N LEU A 124 23.18 -1.68 -0.79
CA LEU A 124 23.30 -1.39 0.63
C LEU A 124 23.61 0.09 0.84
N VAL A 125 22.81 0.77 1.65
CA VAL A 125 22.92 2.22 1.85
C VAL A 125 24.11 2.60 2.75
N ASP A 126 24.55 1.69 3.62
CA ASP A 126 25.67 1.93 4.54
C ASP A 126 27.02 2.03 3.82
N GLU A 127 27.12 1.55 2.58
CA GLU A 127 28.37 1.60 1.79
C GLU A 127 28.58 2.95 1.09
N TYR A 128 27.65 3.91 1.26
CA TYR A 128 27.65 5.21 0.58
C TYR A 128 28.19 6.36 1.43
N ASP A 129 29.30 6.17 2.13
CA ASP A 129 29.87 7.20 3.03
C ASP A 129 30.91 8.11 2.38
N ALA A 130 30.66 8.57 1.15
CA ALA A 130 31.65 9.30 0.35
C ALA A 130 31.84 10.78 0.77
N MET A 131 31.03 11.30 1.71
CA MET A 131 31.02 12.71 2.11
C MET A 131 31.42 12.96 3.58
N SER A 132 31.81 11.93 4.33
CA SER A 132 32.26 12.06 5.74
C SER A 132 33.76 12.40 5.90
N GLN A 133 34.42 12.91 4.85
CA GLN A 133 35.83 13.29 4.85
C GLN A 133 36.07 14.70 5.40
#